data_AF-A0A4Q3WS21-F1
#
_entry.id   AF-A0A4Q3WS21-F1
#
_cell.length_a   1.000
_cell.length_b   1.000
_cell.length_c   1.000
_cell.angle_alpha   90.00
_cell.angle_beta   90.00
_cell.angle_gamma   90.00
#
_symmetry.space_group_name_H-M   'P 1'
#
loop_
_entity.id
_entity.type
_entity.pdbx_description
1 polymer ?
#
loop_
_entity_poly.entity_id
_entity_poly.type
_entity_poly.pdbx_seq_one_letter_code
_entity_poly.pdbx_strand_id
1 'polypeptide(L)'
;MSLSKHSNPVWDDYCADPFVLKHDDLYYCYGTSGSHEQPGLNGRKFILLRSKDLVNWEQIGGALIPAKGNENGAHWAPEVAYANGKFWMYYSASQSGDDGDQHLRVAFASTPEGPFEDLGEMLPDEGFCIDPSPFQDPQSGKWYLYFCKDYFDGRVGSGTAVVELADDMQTTVGDLIPLVRADSDWQIYERNRFHMGQQWEAWHQ
;
A
#
# COMPACT_ATOMS: atom_id res chain seq x y z
N MET A 1 -5.55 13.66 -33.07
CA MET A 1 -5.97 13.88 -31.67
C MET A 1 -5.11 14.99 -31.10
N SER A 2 -5.71 16.06 -30.59
CA SER A 2 -4.96 17.10 -29.87
C SER A 2 -4.67 16.57 -28.48
N LEU A 3 -3.41 16.52 -28.07
CA LEU A 3 -3.06 16.28 -26.67
C LEU A 3 -3.63 17.43 -25.85
N SER A 4 -4.53 17.15 -24.91
CA SER A 4 -4.93 18.13 -23.91
C SER A 4 -3.72 18.39 -22.99
N LYS A 5 -3.35 19.67 -22.85
CA LYS A 5 -2.35 20.06 -21.84
C LYS A 5 -2.99 19.94 -20.46
N HIS A 6 -2.29 19.31 -19.53
CA HIS A 6 -2.59 19.33 -18.10
C HIS A 6 -1.40 19.92 -17.33
N SER A 7 -1.61 20.30 -16.08
CA SER A 7 -0.58 20.73 -15.13
C SER A 7 -0.75 19.95 -13.84
N ASN A 8 0.36 19.55 -13.21
CA ASN A 8 0.31 18.95 -11.89
C ASN A 8 0.18 20.03 -10.79
N PRO A 9 -0.45 19.69 -9.65
CA PRO A 9 -1.16 18.43 -9.39
C PRO A 9 -2.47 18.31 -10.18
N VAL A 10 -2.91 17.07 -10.47
CA VAL A 10 -4.21 16.78 -11.15
C VAL A 10 -5.36 16.53 -10.16
N TRP A 11 -5.06 16.62 -8.86
CA TRP A 11 -6.00 16.54 -7.75
C TRP A 11 -5.50 17.50 -6.67
N ASP A 12 -6.33 18.47 -6.27
CA ASP A 12 -5.92 19.57 -5.40
C ASP A 12 -6.01 19.23 -3.90
N ASP A 13 -6.71 18.15 -3.54
CA ASP A 13 -6.91 17.71 -2.15
C ASP A 13 -5.91 16.61 -1.75
N TYR A 14 -5.94 16.22 -0.47
CA TYR A 14 -5.04 15.21 0.06
C TYR A 14 -5.29 13.82 -0.59
N CYS A 15 -4.23 13.25 -1.16
CA CYS A 15 -4.18 11.89 -1.70
C CYS A 15 -2.71 11.48 -1.70
N ALA A 16 -2.23 10.93 -0.58
CA ALA A 16 -0.87 10.42 -0.48
C ALA A 16 -0.81 8.98 -1.04
N ASP A 17 0.37 8.56 -1.49
CA ASP A 17 0.63 7.22 -2.00
C ASP A 17 -0.37 6.76 -3.09
N PRO A 18 -0.59 7.56 -4.17
CA PRO A 18 -1.64 7.28 -5.14
C PRO A 18 -1.30 6.06 -6.00
N PHE A 19 -2.12 5.01 -5.89
CA PHE A 19 -2.11 3.86 -6.80
C PHE A 19 -3.25 3.96 -7.82
N VAL A 20 -2.94 3.81 -9.11
CA VAL A 20 -3.96 3.88 -10.19
C VAL A 20 -4.16 2.52 -10.85
N LEU A 21 -5.37 1.98 -10.72
CA LEU A 21 -5.84 0.80 -11.44
C LEU A 21 -6.61 1.21 -12.69
N LYS A 22 -6.27 0.65 -13.85
CA LYS A 22 -7.15 0.67 -15.02
C LYS A 22 -8.02 -0.58 -15.02
N HIS A 23 -9.34 -0.40 -15.08
CA HIS A 23 -10.29 -1.49 -15.27
C HIS A 23 -11.37 -1.04 -16.26
N ASP A 24 -11.59 -1.84 -17.31
CA ASP A 24 -12.37 -1.46 -18.48
C ASP A 24 -11.94 -0.11 -19.07
N ASP A 25 -12.89 0.82 -19.25
CA ASP A 25 -12.68 2.16 -19.81
C ASP A 25 -12.45 3.24 -18.72
N LEU A 26 -12.16 2.82 -17.48
CA LEU A 26 -12.01 3.71 -16.34
C LEU A 26 -10.68 3.51 -15.62
N TYR A 27 -10.27 4.56 -14.92
CA TYR A 27 -9.14 4.58 -14.01
C TYR A 27 -9.65 4.84 -12.59
N TYR A 28 -9.09 4.13 -11.63
CA TYR A 28 -9.42 4.22 -10.22
C TYR A 28 -8.14 4.54 -9.44
N CYS A 29 -8.13 5.65 -8.70
CA CYS A 29 -7.02 6.01 -7.84
C CYS A 29 -7.39 5.71 -6.39
N TYR A 30 -6.54 4.95 -5.70
CA TYR A 30 -6.64 4.66 -4.28
C TYR A 30 -5.48 5.36 -3.59
N GLY A 31 -5.74 6.13 -2.54
CA GLY A 31 -4.68 6.83 -1.83
C GLY A 31 -4.91 6.90 -0.33
N THR A 32 -3.82 7.04 0.41
CA THR A 32 -3.80 7.34 1.84
C THR A 32 -4.58 8.64 2.10
N SER A 33 -5.56 8.59 3.02
CA SER A 33 -6.48 9.71 3.32
C SER A 33 -6.13 10.51 4.57
N GLY A 34 -4.93 10.32 5.14
CA GLY A 34 -4.46 11.02 6.35
C GLY A 34 -5.07 10.46 7.64
N SER A 35 -4.58 10.93 8.79
CA SER A 35 -5.02 10.50 10.12
C SER A 35 -6.34 11.11 10.59
N HIS A 36 -6.85 12.11 9.87
CA HIS A 36 -8.14 12.74 10.13
C HIS A 36 -9.18 12.29 9.11
N GLU A 37 -10.45 12.23 9.51
CA GLU A 37 -11.56 11.93 8.60
C GLU A 37 -11.58 12.93 7.44
N GLN A 38 -11.08 12.50 6.28
CA GLN A 38 -11.23 13.26 5.05
C GLN A 38 -12.72 13.31 4.68
N PRO A 39 -13.27 14.49 4.34
CA PRO A 39 -14.65 14.59 3.88
C PRO A 39 -14.91 13.67 2.68
N GLY A 40 -16.13 13.11 2.61
CA GLY A 40 -16.55 12.30 1.47
C GLY A 40 -16.13 10.82 1.50
N LEU A 41 -15.45 10.35 2.54
CA LEU A 41 -15.08 8.92 2.65
C LEU A 41 -16.22 7.99 3.11
N ASN A 42 -17.35 8.54 3.59
CA ASN A 42 -18.50 7.76 4.04
C ASN A 42 -18.17 6.72 5.14
N GLY A 43 -17.30 7.09 6.09
CA GLY A 43 -16.87 6.23 7.20
C GLY A 43 -15.87 5.12 6.81
N ARG A 44 -15.34 5.16 5.58
CA ARG A 44 -14.36 4.21 5.05
C ARG A 44 -12.95 4.80 5.03
N LYS A 45 -11.96 3.96 4.73
CA LYS A 45 -10.54 4.34 4.57
C LYS A 45 -10.17 4.40 3.09
N PHE A 46 -9.06 5.09 2.84
CA PHE A 46 -8.49 5.39 1.52
C PHE A 46 -9.41 6.21 0.63
N ILE A 47 -8.93 7.37 0.19
CA ILE A 47 -9.67 8.14 -0.81
C ILE A 47 -9.74 7.33 -2.11
N LEU A 48 -10.92 7.27 -2.70
CA LEU A 48 -11.17 6.62 -3.97
C LEU A 48 -11.57 7.67 -5.00
N LEU A 49 -10.73 7.83 -6.02
CA LEU A 49 -10.99 8.69 -7.17
C LEU A 49 -11.28 7.85 -8.41
N ARG A 50 -12.07 8.40 -9.33
CA ARG A 50 -12.34 7.81 -10.64
C ARG A 50 -12.07 8.80 -11.76
N SER A 51 -11.50 8.33 -12.87
CA SER A 51 -11.24 9.13 -14.07
C SER A 51 -11.46 8.34 -15.36
N LYS A 52 -11.70 9.05 -16.46
CA LYS A 52 -11.71 8.51 -17.83
C LYS A 52 -10.42 8.81 -18.60
N ASP A 53 -9.62 9.77 -18.12
CA ASP A 53 -8.53 10.37 -18.90
C ASP A 53 -7.26 10.64 -18.09
N LEU A 54 -7.20 10.20 -16.83
CA LEU A 54 -6.10 10.41 -15.88
C LEU A 54 -5.86 11.87 -15.48
N VAL A 55 -6.71 12.80 -15.96
CA VAL A 55 -6.56 14.25 -15.72
C VAL A 55 -7.73 14.77 -14.88
N ASN A 56 -8.95 14.41 -15.25
CA ASN A 56 -10.16 14.83 -14.55
C ASN A 56 -10.58 13.71 -13.60
N TRP A 57 -10.47 13.95 -12.30
CA TRP A 57 -10.77 13.00 -11.24
C TRP A 57 -12.02 13.40 -10.44
N GLU A 58 -12.82 12.42 -10.08
CA GLU A 58 -13.98 12.56 -9.20
C GLU A 58 -13.77 11.70 -7.96
N GLN A 59 -13.88 12.27 -6.75
CA GLN A 59 -13.94 11.48 -5.52
C GLN A 59 -15.28 10.75 -5.44
N ILE A 60 -15.23 9.42 -5.35
CA ILE A 60 -16.42 8.55 -5.32
C ILE A 60 -16.62 7.83 -3.97
N GLY A 61 -15.81 8.16 -2.96
CA GLY A 61 -15.97 7.65 -1.60
C GLY A 61 -14.65 7.29 -0.93
N GLY A 62 -14.76 6.44 0.10
CA GLY A 62 -13.65 5.64 0.59
C GLY A 62 -13.74 4.20 0.09
N ALA A 63 -12.58 3.55 -0.10
CA ALA A 63 -12.51 2.22 -0.68
C ALA A 63 -12.66 1.09 0.36
N LEU A 64 -12.00 1.20 1.51
CA LEU A 64 -11.87 0.10 2.48
C LEU A 64 -12.83 0.23 3.66
N ILE A 65 -13.52 -0.86 4.01
CA ILE A 65 -14.12 -1.02 5.33
C ILE A 65 -13.02 -1.48 6.29
N PRO A 66 -12.64 -0.67 7.29
CA PRO A 66 -11.57 -1.05 8.22
C PRO A 66 -11.97 -2.29 9.02
N ALA A 67 -10.98 -3.09 9.40
CA ALA A 67 -11.19 -4.24 10.28
C ALA A 67 -11.80 -3.78 11.61
N LYS A 68 -12.65 -4.62 12.20
CA LYS A 68 -13.27 -4.34 13.50
C LYS A 68 -12.19 -4.14 14.57
N GLY A 69 -12.27 -3.03 15.31
CA GLY A 69 -11.29 -2.65 16.32
C GLY A 69 -10.05 -1.92 15.76
N ASN A 70 -9.96 -1.76 14.45
CA ASN A 70 -8.90 -1.00 13.77
C ASN A 70 -9.42 0.29 13.12
N GLU A 71 -10.64 0.73 13.43
CA GLU A 71 -11.30 1.87 12.78
C GLU A 71 -10.51 3.18 12.92
N ASN A 72 -9.73 3.31 14.00
CA ASN A 72 -8.90 4.48 14.30
C ASN A 72 -7.40 4.26 13.98
N GLY A 73 -7.02 3.09 13.45
CA GLY A 73 -5.65 2.82 13.04
C GLY A 73 -5.22 3.68 11.85
N ALA A 74 -3.92 3.94 11.74
CA ALA A 74 -3.32 4.50 10.54
C ALA A 74 -3.40 3.45 9.42
N HIS A 75 -3.81 3.87 8.22
CA HIS A 75 -3.97 3.03 7.03
C HIS A 75 -3.20 3.68 5.87
N TRP A 76 -2.23 2.98 5.28
CA TRP A 76 -1.30 3.56 4.31
C TRP A 76 -1.15 2.74 3.02
N ALA A 77 -0.85 3.48 1.95
CA ALA A 77 -0.35 3.00 0.67
C ALA A 77 -1.11 1.79 0.11
N PRO A 78 -2.41 1.95 -0.23
CA PRO A 78 -3.19 0.87 -0.80
C PRO A 78 -2.80 0.61 -2.25
N GLU A 79 -2.58 -0.65 -2.63
CA GLU A 79 -2.50 -1.09 -4.02
C GLU A 79 -3.53 -2.18 -4.32
N VAL A 80 -4.06 -2.19 -5.54
CA VAL A 80 -5.16 -3.09 -5.94
C VAL A 80 -4.78 -3.96 -7.14
N ALA A 81 -4.90 -5.27 -7.00
CA ALA A 81 -4.77 -6.26 -8.06
C ALA A 81 -6.14 -6.81 -8.49
N TYR A 82 -6.34 -7.05 -9.79
CA TYR A 82 -7.49 -7.79 -10.29
C TYR A 82 -7.08 -9.23 -10.61
N ALA A 83 -7.62 -10.19 -9.87
CA ALA A 83 -7.31 -11.61 -10.02
C ALA A 83 -8.52 -12.47 -9.64
N ASN A 84 -8.72 -13.59 -10.35
CA ASN A 84 -9.80 -14.55 -10.09
C ASN A 84 -11.22 -13.92 -10.06
N GLY A 85 -11.45 -12.90 -10.88
CA GLY A 85 -12.73 -12.20 -10.95
C GLY A 85 -13.03 -11.27 -9.78
N LYS A 86 -12.03 -10.96 -8.95
CA LYS A 86 -12.13 -10.09 -7.77
C LYS A 86 -11.02 -9.04 -7.78
N PHE A 87 -11.23 -8.00 -6.98
CA PHE A 87 -10.24 -6.98 -6.69
C PHE A 87 -9.66 -7.25 -5.31
N TRP A 88 -8.33 -7.26 -5.21
CA TRP A 88 -7.57 -7.53 -3.99
C TRP A 88 -6.79 -6.28 -3.64
N MET A 89 -7.12 -5.66 -2.51
CA MET A 89 -6.41 -4.51 -1.98
C MET A 89 -5.43 -4.97 -0.92
N TYR A 90 -4.15 -4.68 -1.15
CA TYR A 90 -3.11 -4.83 -0.15
C TYR A 90 -2.79 -3.46 0.42
N TYR A 91 -2.62 -3.37 1.73
CA TYR A 91 -2.39 -2.10 2.41
C TYR A 91 -1.66 -2.29 3.73
N SER A 92 -1.12 -1.18 4.26
CA SER A 92 -0.49 -1.17 5.59
C SER A 92 -1.49 -0.67 6.63
N ALA A 93 -1.56 -1.30 7.79
CA ALA A 93 -2.34 -0.79 8.91
C ALA A 93 -1.69 -1.00 10.28
N SER A 94 -1.74 0.04 11.12
CA SER A 94 -1.23 -0.01 12.49
C SER A 94 -2.18 -0.80 13.39
N GLN A 95 -1.72 -1.77 14.17
CA GLN A 95 -2.63 -2.46 15.13
C GLN A 95 -2.90 -1.63 16.39
N SER A 96 -1.84 -1.04 16.95
CA SER A 96 -1.90 -0.26 18.19
C SER A 96 -2.29 1.22 17.99
N GLY A 97 -2.36 1.69 16.74
CA GLY A 97 -2.46 3.11 16.42
C GLY A 97 -1.11 3.83 16.45
N ASP A 98 -0.02 3.11 16.74
CA ASP A 98 1.35 3.61 16.59
C ASP A 98 1.82 3.40 15.14
N ASP A 99 2.36 4.45 14.55
CA ASP A 99 2.97 4.46 13.21
C ASP A 99 4.17 3.50 13.12
N GLY A 100 4.81 3.16 14.25
CA GLY A 100 5.87 2.16 14.33
C GLY A 100 5.40 0.70 14.37
N ASP A 101 4.09 0.45 14.32
CA ASP A 101 3.46 -0.89 14.45
C ASP A 101 2.59 -1.21 13.24
N GLN A 102 3.10 -0.92 12.03
CA GLN A 102 2.42 -1.19 10.78
C GLN A 102 2.64 -2.62 10.31
N HIS A 103 1.56 -3.22 9.81
CA HIS A 103 1.55 -4.56 9.24
C HIS A 103 0.79 -4.55 7.92
N LEU A 104 1.19 -5.44 7.02
CA LEU A 104 0.48 -5.64 5.77
C LEU A 104 -0.81 -6.43 5.98
N ARG A 105 -1.86 -6.03 5.26
CA ARG A 105 -3.18 -6.66 5.28
C ARG A 105 -3.71 -6.81 3.87
N VAL A 106 -4.68 -7.70 3.71
CA VAL A 106 -5.38 -7.94 2.45
C VAL A 106 -6.89 -7.82 2.63
N ALA A 107 -7.53 -7.13 1.69
CA ALA A 107 -8.97 -6.97 1.59
C ALA A 107 -9.43 -7.31 0.17
N PHE A 108 -10.72 -7.64 -0.01
CA PHE A 108 -11.25 -7.91 -1.34
C PHE A 108 -12.58 -7.20 -1.63
N ALA A 109 -12.85 -6.98 -2.92
CA ALA A 109 -14.11 -6.47 -3.42
C ALA A 109 -14.51 -7.18 -4.73
N SER A 110 -15.80 -7.11 -5.06
CA SER A 110 -16.34 -7.60 -6.35
C SER A 110 -16.24 -6.57 -7.47
N THR A 111 -16.05 -5.28 -7.14
CA THR A 111 -15.93 -4.17 -8.09
C THR A 111 -14.74 -3.28 -7.71
N PRO A 112 -14.16 -2.52 -8.65
CA PRO A 112 -13.03 -1.65 -8.33
C PRO A 112 -13.42 -0.52 -7.37
N GLU A 113 -14.70 -0.15 -7.28
CA GLU A 113 -15.18 0.87 -6.34
C GLU A 113 -15.31 0.40 -4.89
N GLY A 114 -15.11 -0.90 -4.62
CA GLY A 114 -15.35 -1.48 -3.31
C GLY A 114 -16.85 -1.58 -2.95
N PRO A 115 -17.18 -1.64 -1.64
CA PRO A 115 -16.25 -1.63 -0.52
C PRO A 115 -15.31 -2.84 -0.54
N PHE A 116 -14.05 -2.61 -0.20
CA PHE A 116 -13.11 -3.67 0.11
C PHE A 116 -13.35 -4.12 1.55
N GLU A 117 -13.47 -5.43 1.74
CA GLU A 117 -13.65 -6.09 3.03
C GLU A 117 -12.32 -6.74 3.44
N ASP A 118 -11.75 -6.27 4.55
CA ASP A 118 -10.54 -6.85 5.14
C ASP A 118 -10.77 -8.30 5.57
N LEU A 119 -9.79 -9.18 5.31
CA LEU A 119 -9.87 -10.60 5.63
C LEU A 119 -9.59 -10.94 7.10
N GLY A 120 -9.16 -9.98 7.90
CA GLY A 120 -8.82 -10.17 9.30
C GLY A 120 -7.37 -10.59 9.57
N GLU A 121 -6.60 -10.89 8.52
CA GLU A 121 -5.28 -11.50 8.62
C GLU A 121 -4.16 -10.56 8.13
N MET A 122 -2.96 -10.71 8.72
CA MET A 122 -1.75 -10.07 8.22
C MET A 122 -1.17 -10.89 7.08
N LEU A 123 -0.59 -10.23 6.08
CA LEU A 123 -0.01 -10.91 4.93
C LEU A 123 1.13 -10.13 4.26
N PRO A 124 2.38 -10.62 4.33
CA PRO A 124 2.89 -11.63 5.26
C PRO A 124 3.00 -11.09 6.70
N ASP A 125 3.05 -12.00 7.68
CA ASP A 125 3.33 -11.65 9.09
C ASP A 125 4.84 -11.63 9.35
N GLU A 126 5.46 -10.47 9.07
CA GLU A 126 6.92 -10.28 9.07
C GLU A 126 7.39 -9.20 10.07
N GLY A 127 6.54 -8.87 11.04
CA GLY A 127 6.71 -7.71 11.91
C GLY A 127 6.42 -6.41 11.16
N PHE A 128 7.15 -5.34 11.47
CA PHE A 128 6.96 -4.05 10.80
C PHE A 128 7.17 -4.18 9.28
N CYS A 129 6.10 -3.92 8.53
CA CYS A 129 6.10 -3.90 7.07
C CYS A 129 5.07 -2.93 6.51
N ILE A 130 5.42 -2.27 5.41
CA ILE A 130 4.61 -1.23 4.74
C ILE A 130 4.72 -1.32 3.22
N ASP A 131 3.93 -0.49 2.54
CA ASP A 131 3.98 -0.23 1.09
C ASP A 131 3.86 -1.51 0.25
N PRO A 132 2.78 -2.30 0.41
CA PRO A 132 2.60 -3.51 -0.35
C PRO A 132 2.28 -3.21 -1.82
N SER A 133 2.93 -3.92 -2.74
CA SER A 133 2.71 -3.79 -4.18
C SER A 133 2.57 -5.17 -4.84
N PRO A 134 1.35 -5.58 -5.23
CA PRO A 134 1.12 -6.85 -5.90
C PRO A 134 1.52 -6.77 -7.39
N PHE A 135 2.29 -7.75 -7.84
CA PHE A 135 2.78 -7.84 -9.22
C PHE A 135 2.51 -9.22 -9.79
N GLN A 136 1.93 -9.27 -11.00
CA GLN A 136 1.82 -10.50 -11.77
C GLN A 136 2.96 -10.56 -12.79
N ASP A 137 3.79 -11.60 -12.70
CA ASP A 137 4.79 -11.85 -13.73
C ASP A 137 4.10 -12.25 -15.04
N PRO A 138 4.24 -11.48 -16.13
CA PRO A 138 3.57 -11.78 -17.40
C PRO A 138 4.12 -13.04 -18.08
N GLN A 139 5.28 -13.56 -17.68
CA GLN A 139 5.86 -14.77 -18.27
C GLN A 139 5.33 -16.04 -17.61
N SER A 140 5.33 -16.10 -16.27
CA SER A 140 4.86 -17.28 -15.52
C SER A 140 3.38 -17.22 -15.13
N GLY A 141 2.79 -16.03 -15.09
CA GLY A 141 1.44 -15.80 -14.56
C GLY A 141 1.35 -15.78 -13.04
N LYS A 142 2.47 -16.01 -12.33
CA LYS A 142 2.55 -16.03 -10.86
C LYS A 142 2.42 -14.62 -10.29
N TRP A 143 1.87 -14.57 -9.08
CA TRP A 143 1.78 -13.34 -8.31
C TRP A 143 2.90 -13.24 -7.28
N TYR A 144 3.36 -12.03 -7.07
CA TYR A 144 4.38 -11.66 -6.10
C TYR A 144 3.90 -10.43 -5.34
N LEU A 145 4.15 -10.39 -4.04
CA LEU A 145 3.94 -9.21 -3.21
C LEU A 145 5.29 -8.60 -2.86
N TYR A 146 5.53 -7.40 -3.36
CA TYR A 146 6.67 -6.57 -2.98
C TYR A 146 6.26 -5.69 -1.80
N PHE A 147 7.18 -5.43 -0.88
CA PHE A 147 6.92 -4.57 0.27
C PHE A 147 8.20 -4.10 0.94
N CYS A 148 8.08 -3.09 1.81
CA CYS A 148 9.17 -2.59 2.61
C CYS A 148 9.15 -3.21 4.01
N LYS A 149 10.32 -3.59 4.53
CA LYS A 149 10.50 -3.99 5.94
C LYS A 149 11.85 -3.52 6.47
N ASP A 150 11.99 -3.54 7.78
CA ASP A 150 13.24 -3.15 8.43
C ASP A 150 14.25 -4.30 8.48
N TYR A 151 15.52 -3.94 8.29
CA TYR A 151 16.67 -4.81 8.38
C TYR A 151 17.66 -4.27 9.42
N PHE A 152 18.13 -5.14 10.30
CA PHE A 152 18.98 -4.79 11.45
C PHE A 152 20.40 -5.36 11.35
N ASP A 153 20.74 -6.02 10.26
CA ASP A 153 22.07 -6.47 9.89
C ASP A 153 22.70 -5.55 8.82
N GLY A 154 24.02 -5.55 8.69
CA GLY A 154 24.72 -4.73 7.69
C GLY A 154 24.42 -3.22 7.84
N ARG A 155 24.02 -2.56 6.75
CA ARG A 155 23.50 -1.20 6.79
C ARG A 155 22.04 -1.24 7.28
N VAL A 156 21.85 -0.85 8.54
CA VAL A 156 20.55 -0.85 9.23
C VAL A 156 19.59 0.14 8.58
N GLY A 157 18.36 -0.29 8.32
CA GLY A 157 17.38 0.55 7.66
C GLY A 157 16.23 -0.24 7.04
N SER A 158 15.33 0.48 6.40
CA SER A 158 14.24 -0.13 5.63
C SER A 158 14.74 -0.58 4.25
N GLY A 159 14.16 -1.64 3.71
CA GLY A 159 14.48 -2.14 2.38
C GLY A 159 13.33 -2.96 1.78
N THR A 160 13.41 -3.22 0.48
CA THR A 160 12.38 -3.96 -0.26
C THR A 160 12.61 -5.46 -0.14
N ALA A 161 11.55 -6.20 0.14
CA ALA A 161 11.46 -7.66 0.06
C ALA A 161 10.39 -8.06 -0.95
N VAL A 162 10.40 -9.34 -1.32
CA VAL A 162 9.35 -9.96 -2.12
C VAL A 162 9.01 -11.35 -1.58
N VAL A 163 7.76 -11.74 -1.72
CA VAL A 163 7.28 -13.10 -1.47
C VAL A 163 6.30 -13.50 -2.58
N GLU A 164 6.27 -14.78 -2.96
CA GLU A 164 5.26 -15.29 -3.91
C GLU A 164 3.90 -15.32 -3.21
N LEU A 165 2.85 -14.85 -3.91
CA LEU A 165 1.46 -15.02 -3.49
C LEU A 165 0.92 -16.33 -4.06
N ALA A 166 0.15 -17.05 -3.26
CA ALA A 166 -0.59 -18.21 -3.74
C ALA A 166 -1.73 -17.77 -4.68
N ASP A 167 -2.26 -18.74 -5.44
CA ASP A 167 -3.37 -18.51 -6.36
C ASP A 167 -4.64 -17.96 -5.69
N ASP A 168 -4.79 -18.11 -4.37
CA ASP A 168 -5.91 -17.55 -3.61
C ASP A 168 -5.78 -16.04 -3.33
N MET A 169 -4.61 -15.44 -3.63
CA MET A 169 -4.27 -14.03 -3.40
C MET A 169 -4.28 -13.58 -1.93
N GLN A 170 -4.46 -14.51 -1.00
CA GLN A 170 -4.58 -14.22 0.44
C GLN A 170 -3.58 -15.01 1.29
N THR A 171 -2.78 -15.89 0.67
CA THR A 171 -1.67 -16.60 1.31
C THR A 171 -0.37 -16.43 0.53
N THR A 172 0.76 -16.66 1.19
CA THR A 172 2.09 -16.63 0.58
C THR A 172 2.64 -18.03 0.35
N VAL A 173 3.56 -18.15 -0.61
CA VAL A 173 4.23 -19.40 -0.98
C VAL A 173 5.74 -19.21 -0.90
N GLY A 174 6.42 -20.16 -0.26
CA GLY A 174 7.88 -20.18 -0.18
C GLY A 174 8.46 -19.13 0.76
N ASP A 175 9.76 -18.91 0.61
CA ASP A 175 10.53 -18.04 1.49
C ASP A 175 10.45 -16.58 1.02
N LEU A 176 10.45 -15.66 1.98
CA LEU A 176 10.67 -14.24 1.74
C LEU A 176 12.09 -13.99 1.22
N ILE A 177 12.21 -13.17 0.18
CA ILE A 177 13.48 -12.83 -0.46
C ILE A 177 13.76 -11.33 -0.28
N PRO A 178 14.82 -10.94 0.44
CA PRO A 178 15.31 -9.56 0.44
C PRO A 178 15.79 -9.16 -0.97
N LEU A 179 15.42 -7.98 -1.45
CA LEU A 179 15.78 -7.49 -2.78
C LEU A 179 16.73 -6.30 -2.74
N VAL A 180 16.20 -5.14 -2.39
CA VAL A 180 16.96 -3.88 -2.40
C VAL A 180 17.14 -3.45 -0.96
N ARG A 181 18.40 -3.36 -0.56
CA ARG A 181 18.81 -2.87 0.76
C ARG A 181 19.78 -1.71 0.55
N ALA A 182 19.92 -0.87 1.56
CA ALA A 182 20.85 0.23 1.50
C ALA A 182 22.29 -0.26 1.22
N ASP A 183 22.92 0.34 0.21
CA ASP A 183 24.31 0.06 -0.18
C ASP A 183 25.21 1.31 -0.07
N SER A 184 24.60 2.49 0.09
CA SER A 184 25.28 3.78 -0.02
C SER A 184 24.83 4.80 1.02
N ASP A 185 25.70 5.75 1.35
CA ASP A 185 25.45 6.80 2.34
C ASP A 185 24.41 7.85 1.91
N TRP A 186 24.13 7.98 0.61
CA TRP A 186 23.09 8.88 0.13
C TRP A 186 21.67 8.39 0.52
N GLN A 187 21.55 7.12 0.93
CA GLN A 187 20.32 6.51 1.43
C GLN A 187 20.15 6.66 2.96
N ILE A 188 21.01 7.44 3.62
CA ILE A 188 20.85 7.69 5.05
C ILE A 188 19.69 8.66 5.25
N TYR A 189 18.61 8.14 5.83
CA TYR A 189 17.46 8.92 6.27
C TYR A 189 17.82 9.77 7.50
N GLU A 190 18.44 9.15 8.51
CA GLU A 190 18.74 9.82 9.78
C GLU A 190 19.99 9.24 10.44
N ARG A 191 20.86 10.11 10.97
CA ARG A 191 22.03 9.72 11.77
C ARG A 191 21.71 9.80 13.26
N ASN A 192 22.25 8.87 14.05
CA ASN A 192 22.00 8.76 15.49
C ASN A 192 20.52 8.57 15.85
N ARG A 193 19.76 7.87 14.99
CA ARG A 193 18.33 7.63 15.18
C ARG A 193 18.09 6.77 16.42
N PHE A 194 17.25 7.23 17.35
CA PHE A 194 16.76 6.41 18.45
C PHE A 194 15.50 5.67 18.01
N HIS A 195 15.58 4.35 17.86
CA HIS A 195 14.49 3.52 17.38
C HIS A 195 14.55 2.13 18.01
N MET A 196 13.38 1.57 18.36
CA MET A 196 13.24 0.28 19.07
C MET A 196 14.09 0.18 20.35
N GLY A 197 14.13 1.25 21.13
CA GLY A 197 14.82 1.28 22.42
C GLY A 197 16.35 1.33 22.34
N GLN A 198 16.94 1.54 21.17
CA GLN A 198 18.39 1.72 21.00
C GLN A 198 18.72 2.85 20.01
N GLN A 199 19.96 3.34 20.06
CA GLN A 199 20.47 4.33 19.13
C GLN A 199 21.25 3.64 18.00
N TRP A 200 20.87 3.94 16.76
CA TRP A 200 21.53 3.47 15.55
C TRP A 200 22.43 4.58 14.99
N GLU A 201 23.67 4.24 14.60
CA GLU A 201 24.61 5.22 14.04
C GLU A 201 24.03 5.90 12.78
N ALA A 202 23.44 5.11 11.89
CA ALA A 202 22.73 5.57 10.71
C ALA A 202 21.55 4.63 10.43
N TRP A 203 20.39 5.23 10.20
CA TRP A 203 19.22 4.56 9.65
C TRP A 203 19.12 4.86 8.16
N HIS A 204 19.04 3.82 7.34
CA HIS A 204 18.91 3.95 5.91
C HIS A 204 17.45 3.76 5.48
N GLN A 205 17.04 4.40 4.39
CA GLN A 205 15.71 4.25 3.79
C GLN A 205 15.80 4.41 2.28
#